data_AF-A0AAN9UZX0-F1
#
_entry.id   AF-A0AAN9UZX0-F1
#
_cell.length_a   1.000
_cell.length_b   1.000
_cell.length_c   1.000
_cell.angle_alpha   90.00
_cell.angle_beta   90.00
_cell.angle_gamma   90.00
#
_symmetry.space_group_name_H-M   'P 1'
#
loop_
_entity.id
_entity.type
_entity.pdbx_description
1 polymer ?
#
loop_
_entity_poly.entity_id
_entity_poly.type
_entity_poly.pdbx_seq_one_letter_code
_entity_poly.pdbx_strand_id
1 'polypeptide(L)'
;MDEKRAESSSTGVHVFVDMSNIGIGFINAVKEAQGIPISRFHNVPMSFVNLARILERGRNVQKRVLAGSLAFPASRRENWPSHLREAENLNYGMNIFDRVQVEKRVNKPRRRRSALSSPNDITSADESPEDRATAKIVKVIRKNGEQGVDENLHLNMMHSILDNRDPGTMVLATGDAAQAQFSDGFKQHATRALRAGWKVEVISWSRNMSSAWYEPDFLSEYADQIRIIKLDEFLDELHASPTV
;
A
#
# COMPACT_ATOMS: atom_id res chain seq x y z
N MET A 1 -17.59 -1.60 51.28
CA MET A 1 -17.89 -0.72 50.12
C MET A 1 -16.76 -0.95 49.15
N ASP A 2 -16.94 -1.95 48.29
CA ASP A 2 -15.90 -2.37 47.35
C ASP A 2 -15.95 -1.46 46.14
N GLU A 3 -14.88 -0.70 46.00
CA GLU A 3 -14.57 0.10 44.83
C GLU A 3 -14.28 -0.85 43.67
N LYS A 4 -15.33 -1.20 42.92
CA LYS A 4 -15.19 -1.78 41.58
C LYS A 4 -14.49 -0.76 40.70
N ARG A 5 -13.16 -0.81 40.71
CA ARG A 5 -12.31 -0.27 39.66
C ARG A 5 -12.85 -0.85 38.36
N ALA A 6 -13.45 0.00 37.53
CA ALA A 6 -13.88 -0.37 36.19
C ALA A 6 -12.66 -0.92 35.47
N GLU A 7 -12.63 -2.23 35.30
CA GLU A 7 -11.73 -2.92 34.40
C GLU A 7 -12.09 -2.37 33.02
N SER A 8 -11.31 -1.42 32.50
CA SER A 8 -11.48 -1.03 31.11
C SER A 8 -11.21 -2.30 30.32
N SER A 9 -12.25 -2.84 29.68
CA SER A 9 -12.10 -3.91 28.71
C SER A 9 -11.05 -3.41 27.73
N SER A 10 -9.83 -3.93 27.80
CA SER A 10 -8.75 -3.49 26.92
C SER A 10 -9.08 -4.03 25.54
N THR A 11 -9.91 -3.30 24.80
CA THR A 11 -10.27 -3.60 23.42
C THR A 11 -8.97 -3.74 22.64
N GLY A 12 -8.76 -4.89 22.00
CA GLY A 12 -7.47 -5.26 21.44
C GLY A 12 -7.09 -4.46 20.20
N VAL A 13 -5.92 -4.77 19.68
CA VAL A 13 -5.36 -4.18 18.46
C VAL A 13 -5.43 -5.18 17.32
N HIS A 14 -5.88 -4.71 16.17
CA HIS A 14 -5.92 -5.48 14.92
C HIS A 14 -4.97 -4.82 13.93
N VAL A 15 -3.90 -5.51 13.56
CA VAL A 15 -2.82 -4.98 12.71
C VAL A 15 -2.93 -5.56 11.31
N PHE A 16 -2.95 -4.66 10.32
CA PHE A 16 -2.98 -4.96 8.89
C PHE A 16 -1.78 -4.31 8.21
N VAL A 17 -0.93 -5.11 7.58
CA VAL A 17 0.30 -4.64 6.94
C VAL A 17 0.24 -4.87 5.45
N ASP A 18 0.31 -3.80 4.69
CA ASP A 18 0.57 -3.82 3.26
C ASP A 18 2.09 -3.77 3.05
N MET A 19 2.69 -4.95 2.90
CA MET A 19 4.14 -5.08 2.81
C MET A 19 4.69 -4.48 1.51
N SER A 20 3.88 -4.41 0.45
CA SER A 20 4.29 -3.75 -0.79
C SER A 20 4.41 -2.25 -0.61
N ASN A 21 3.43 -1.60 0.03
CA ASN A 21 3.48 -0.17 0.33
C ASN A 21 4.59 0.17 1.33
N ILE A 22 4.68 -0.57 2.45
CA ILE A 22 5.66 -0.31 3.51
C ILE A 22 7.08 -0.61 3.06
N GLY A 23 7.30 -1.74 2.37
CA GLY A 23 8.64 -2.15 1.93
C GLY A 23 9.20 -1.25 0.83
N ILE A 24 8.38 -0.89 -0.17
CA ILE A 24 8.79 0.06 -1.22
C ILE A 24 9.04 1.44 -0.61
N GLY A 25 8.17 1.87 0.32
CA GLY A 25 8.33 3.14 1.01
C GLY A 25 9.62 3.20 1.83
N PHE A 26 9.99 2.12 2.53
CA PHE A 26 11.24 2.03 3.28
C PHE A 26 12.45 2.21 2.37
N ILE A 27 12.51 1.45 1.27
CA ILE A 27 13.62 1.56 0.30
C ILE A 27 13.72 2.99 -0.25
N ASN A 28 12.59 3.64 -0.53
CA ASN A 28 12.59 5.03 -1.01
C ASN A 28 13.06 6.02 0.05
N ALA A 29 12.63 5.86 1.31
CA ALA A 29 13.07 6.69 2.43
C ALA A 29 14.57 6.56 2.66
N VAL A 30 15.12 5.34 2.64
CA VAL A 30 16.57 5.11 2.72
C VAL A 30 17.32 5.81 1.59
N LYS A 31 16.83 5.66 0.35
CA LYS A 31 17.45 6.32 -0.81
C LYS A 31 17.45 7.83 -0.66
N GLU A 32 16.33 8.41 -0.21
CA GLU A 32 16.18 9.85 0.00
C GLU A 32 17.16 10.35 1.08
N ALA A 33 17.26 9.66 2.21
CA ALA A 33 18.21 9.97 3.27
C ALA A 33 19.69 9.90 2.82
N GLN A 34 20.00 9.00 1.87
CA GLN A 34 21.34 8.83 1.31
C GLN A 34 21.61 9.66 0.04
N GLY A 35 20.67 10.49 -0.39
CA GLY A 35 20.79 11.26 -1.65
C GLY A 35 20.85 10.39 -2.91
N ILE A 36 20.36 9.16 -2.85
CA ILE A 36 20.32 8.22 -3.97
C ILE A 36 19.05 8.47 -4.80
N PRO A 37 19.15 8.56 -6.14
CA PRO A 37 17.96 8.67 -7.00
C PRO A 37 17.01 7.47 -6.83
N ILE A 38 15.71 7.74 -6.70
CA ILE A 38 14.67 6.72 -6.48
C ILE A 38 14.65 5.64 -7.58
N SER A 39 14.94 6.03 -8.81
CA SER A 39 15.01 5.13 -9.97
C SER A 39 16.15 4.11 -9.89
N ARG A 40 17.18 4.36 -9.07
CA ARG A 40 18.30 3.45 -8.88
C ARG A 40 17.86 2.26 -8.05
N PHE A 41 18.23 1.06 -8.47
CA PHE A 41 18.06 -0.13 -7.65
C PHE A 41 18.89 -0.01 -6.37
N HIS A 42 18.27 -0.31 -5.23
CA HIS A 42 18.92 -0.30 -3.93
C HIS A 42 18.26 -1.38 -3.09
N ASN A 43 19.07 -2.29 -2.56
CA ASN A 43 18.60 -3.40 -1.74
C ASN A 43 19.07 -3.17 -0.32
N VAL A 44 18.13 -2.90 0.57
CA VAL A 44 18.41 -2.68 2.00
C VAL A 44 17.42 -3.51 2.79
N PRO A 45 17.91 -4.38 3.69
CA PRO A 45 17.02 -5.18 4.51
C PRO A 45 16.35 -4.32 5.58
N MET A 46 15.04 -4.53 5.75
CA MET A 46 14.23 -3.90 6.78
C MET A 46 14.01 -4.87 7.93
N SER A 47 14.06 -4.41 9.18
CA SER A 47 13.67 -5.21 10.34
C SER A 47 12.15 -5.19 10.52
N PHE A 48 11.50 -6.32 10.28
CA PHE A 48 10.07 -6.46 10.57
C PHE A 48 9.83 -6.57 12.07
N VAL A 49 10.77 -7.12 12.84
CA VAL A 49 10.67 -7.13 14.31
C VAL A 49 10.50 -5.72 14.87
N ASN A 50 11.30 -4.77 14.39
CA ASN A 50 11.18 -3.38 14.81
C ASN A 50 9.91 -2.71 14.28
N LEU A 51 9.51 -3.01 13.04
CA LEU A 51 8.22 -2.56 12.51
C LEU A 51 7.05 -3.03 13.38
N ALA A 52 7.00 -4.31 13.73
CA ALA A 52 5.96 -4.87 14.58
C ALA A 52 5.91 -4.18 15.96
N ARG A 53 7.06 -3.86 16.55
CA ARG A 53 7.12 -3.08 17.81
C ARG A 53 6.48 -1.69 17.66
N ILE A 54 6.72 -1.01 16.54
CA ILE A 54 6.14 0.32 16.25
C ILE A 54 4.62 0.23 16.01
N LEU A 55 4.16 -0.81 15.32
CA LEU A 55 2.74 -1.01 15.02
C LEU A 55 1.94 -1.42 16.27
N GLU A 56 2.49 -2.34 17.06
CA GLU A 56 1.81 -2.96 18.19
C GLU A 56 1.94 -2.13 19.47
N ARG A 57 3.10 -1.50 19.69
CA ARG A 57 3.43 -0.68 20.87
C ARG A 57 3.14 -1.36 22.21
N GLY A 58 3.40 -2.67 22.27
CA GLY A 58 3.18 -3.50 23.46
C GLY A 58 1.71 -3.67 23.86
N ARG A 59 0.76 -3.31 23.00
CA ARG A 59 -0.68 -3.48 23.25
C ARG A 59 -1.10 -4.94 23.04
N ASN A 60 -2.24 -5.33 23.61
CA ASN A 60 -2.83 -6.65 23.36
C ASN A 60 -3.29 -6.77 21.90
N VAL A 61 -2.60 -7.56 21.09
CA VAL A 61 -2.91 -7.74 19.66
C VAL A 61 -3.77 -8.98 19.47
N GLN A 62 -5.00 -8.77 19.00
CA GLN A 62 -5.98 -9.82 18.76
C GLN A 62 -5.91 -10.37 17.33
N LYS A 63 -5.43 -9.56 16.37
CA LYS A 63 -5.29 -9.99 14.98
C LYS A 63 -4.05 -9.38 14.35
N ARG A 64 -3.28 -10.20 13.62
CA ARG A 64 -2.12 -9.81 12.83
C ARG A 64 -2.29 -10.35 11.42
N VAL A 65 -2.33 -9.48 10.42
CA VAL A 65 -2.40 -9.87 9.02
C VAL A 65 -1.39 -9.05 8.23
N LEU A 66 -0.61 -9.74 7.42
CA LEU A 66 0.29 -9.14 6.45
C LEU A 66 -0.09 -9.64 5.06
N ALA A 67 -0.22 -8.71 4.12
CA ALA A 67 -0.32 -9.05 2.70
C ALA A 67 0.81 -8.41 1.91
N GLY A 68 1.20 -9.08 0.83
CA GLY A 68 2.20 -8.58 -0.10
C GLY A 68 2.34 -9.52 -1.30
N SER A 69 3.25 -9.19 -2.21
CA SER A 69 3.53 -10.05 -3.35
C SER A 69 5.03 -10.26 -3.57
N LEU A 70 5.37 -11.39 -4.19
CA LEU A 70 6.74 -11.71 -4.57
C LEU A 70 6.88 -11.87 -6.09
N ALA A 71 8.06 -11.55 -6.61
CA ALA A 71 8.39 -11.72 -8.03
C ALA A 71 8.68 -13.17 -8.43
N PHE A 72 8.83 -14.05 -7.44
CA PHE A 72 9.01 -15.49 -7.57
C PHE A 72 7.87 -16.20 -6.82
N PRO A 73 7.64 -17.51 -7.07
CA PRO A 73 6.53 -18.23 -6.46
C PRO A 73 6.52 -18.12 -4.94
N ALA A 74 5.44 -17.57 -4.37
CA ALA A 74 5.23 -17.35 -2.95
C ALA A 74 5.27 -18.65 -2.14
N SER A 75 4.95 -19.79 -2.77
CA SER A 75 5.05 -21.12 -2.19
C SER A 75 6.48 -21.52 -1.80
N ARG A 76 7.52 -20.90 -2.38
CA ARG A 76 8.92 -21.16 -2.06
C ARG A 76 9.41 -20.32 -0.89
N ARG A 77 9.02 -20.72 0.33
CA ARG A 77 9.32 -20.02 1.59
C ARG A 77 10.82 -19.81 1.84
N GLU A 78 11.66 -20.71 1.34
CA GLU A 78 13.12 -20.62 1.44
C GLU A 78 13.69 -19.35 0.77
N ASN A 79 12.98 -18.80 -0.21
CA ASN A 79 13.40 -17.60 -0.94
C ASN A 79 12.82 -16.31 -0.37
N TRP A 80 11.99 -16.38 0.68
CA TRP A 80 11.38 -15.18 1.25
C TRP A 80 12.44 -14.20 1.77
N PRO A 81 12.23 -12.89 1.64
CA PRO A 81 13.07 -11.91 2.33
C PRO A 81 13.04 -12.10 3.85
N SER A 82 14.08 -11.63 4.55
CA SER A 82 14.18 -11.75 6.02
C SER A 82 12.96 -11.18 6.75
N HIS A 83 12.47 -10.02 6.33
CA HIS A 83 11.32 -9.36 6.94
C HIS A 83 10.04 -10.21 6.90
N LEU A 84 9.83 -11.03 5.85
CA LEU A 84 8.67 -11.93 5.80
C LEU A 84 8.82 -13.12 6.76
N ARG A 85 10.04 -13.66 6.90
CA ARG A 85 10.31 -14.72 7.90
C ARG A 85 10.18 -14.19 9.33
N GLU A 86 10.65 -12.97 9.57
CA GLU A 86 10.45 -12.29 10.86
C GLU A 86 8.96 -12.09 11.16
N ALA A 87 8.16 -11.67 10.18
CA ALA A 87 6.70 -11.55 10.34
C ALA A 87 6.04 -12.89 10.66
N GLU A 88 6.41 -13.95 9.95
CA GLU A 88 5.92 -15.32 10.20
C GLU A 88 6.26 -15.78 11.63
N ASN A 89 7.51 -15.56 12.08
CA ASN A 89 7.94 -15.88 13.44
C ASN A 89 7.20 -15.09 14.53
N LEU A 90 6.66 -13.92 14.18
CA LEU A 90 5.80 -13.10 15.05
C LEU A 90 4.30 -13.46 14.94
N ASN A 91 3.97 -14.56 14.26
CA ASN A 91 2.62 -15.07 14.06
C ASN A 91 1.70 -14.10 13.30
N TYR A 92 2.26 -13.34 12.35
CA TYR A 92 1.42 -12.64 11.37
C TYR A 92 0.77 -13.66 10.43
N GLY A 93 -0.52 -13.46 10.14
CA GLY A 93 -1.18 -14.19 9.04
C GLY A 93 -0.55 -13.78 7.71
N MET A 94 0.17 -14.71 7.08
CA MET A 94 0.97 -14.44 5.89
C MET A 94 0.16 -14.64 4.61
N ASN A 95 -0.33 -13.55 4.02
CA ASN A 95 -1.08 -13.56 2.76
C ASN A 95 -0.16 -13.07 1.62
N ILE A 96 0.77 -13.94 1.20
CA ILE A 96 1.76 -13.64 0.16
C ILE A 96 1.29 -14.17 -1.19
N PHE A 97 1.14 -13.28 -2.16
CA PHE A 97 0.61 -13.60 -3.49
C PHE A 97 1.71 -13.67 -4.55
N ASP A 98 1.47 -14.51 -5.56
CA ASP A 98 2.24 -14.51 -6.79
C ASP A 98 1.89 -13.30 -7.65
N ARG A 99 2.89 -12.67 -8.24
CA ARG A 99 2.64 -11.65 -9.28
C ARG A 99 2.16 -12.31 -10.57
N VAL A 100 1.05 -11.80 -11.10
CA VAL A 100 0.39 -12.32 -12.31
C VAL A 100 0.57 -11.39 -13.50
N GLN A 101 0.40 -11.90 -14.72
CA GLN A 101 0.42 -11.05 -15.91
C GLN A 101 -0.81 -10.15 -15.95
N VAL A 102 -0.59 -8.85 -15.74
CA VAL A 102 -1.62 -7.81 -15.83
C VAL A 102 -1.47 -7.08 -17.16
N GLU A 103 -2.59 -6.89 -17.86
CA GLU A 103 -2.65 -6.11 -19.08
C GLU A 103 -2.92 -4.64 -18.75
N LYS A 104 -1.93 -3.77 -18.98
CA LYS A 104 -2.10 -2.32 -18.86
C LYS A 104 -2.34 -1.72 -20.24
N ARG A 105 -3.53 -1.15 -20.45
CA ARG A 105 -3.85 -0.37 -21.66
C ARG A 105 -3.25 1.01 -21.51
N VAL A 106 -2.29 1.34 -22.37
CA VAL A 106 -1.65 2.66 -22.37
C VAL A 106 -2.04 3.41 -23.63
N ASN A 107 -2.65 4.58 -23.43
CA ASN A 107 -2.92 5.53 -24.50
C ASN A 107 -1.64 6.31 -24.80
N LYS A 108 -1.06 6.14 -26.00
CA LYS A 108 0.03 7.01 -26.44
C LYS A 108 -0.52 8.26 -27.13
N PRO A 109 -0.06 9.47 -26.76
CA PRO A 109 -0.19 10.60 -27.67
C PRO A 109 0.64 10.31 -28.92
N ARG A 110 0.05 10.46 -30.10
CA ARG A 110 0.75 10.30 -31.37
C ARG A 110 1.83 11.38 -31.42
N ARG A 111 3.12 11.01 -31.50
CA ARG A 111 4.21 11.96 -31.78
C ARG A 111 3.83 12.69 -33.07
N ARG A 112 3.64 14.02 -33.02
CA ARG A 112 3.62 14.84 -34.23
C ARG A 112 4.99 14.64 -34.87
N ARG A 113 5.05 13.90 -35.98
CA ARG A 113 6.24 13.93 -36.84
C ARG A 113 6.37 15.38 -37.30
N SER A 114 7.39 16.08 -36.82
CA SER A 114 7.81 17.32 -37.46
C SER A 114 8.24 16.95 -38.88
N ALA A 115 7.40 17.27 -39.85
CA ALA A 115 7.77 17.19 -41.25
C ALA A 115 8.85 18.25 -41.49
N LEU A 116 10.13 17.85 -41.45
CA LEU A 116 11.12 18.55 -42.25
C LEU A 116 10.92 18.09 -43.68
N SER A 117 10.24 18.97 -44.42
CA SER A 117 10.04 18.92 -45.86
C SER A 117 11.39 18.82 -46.57
N SER A 118 11.63 17.72 -47.28
CA SER A 118 12.57 17.72 -48.42
C SER A 118 11.79 18.16 -49.66
N PRO A 119 12.21 19.21 -50.39
CA PRO A 119 11.51 19.69 -51.56
C PRO A 119 11.95 18.87 -52.77
N ASN A 120 11.22 17.79 -53.06
CA ASN A 120 11.01 17.25 -54.39
C ASN A 120 10.17 15.97 -54.27
N ASP A 121 8.86 16.10 -54.35
CA ASP A 121 8.09 15.11 -55.09
C ASP A 121 6.77 15.72 -55.57
N ILE A 122 6.58 15.66 -56.88
CA ILE A 122 5.45 16.18 -57.64
C ILE A 122 4.55 14.98 -57.97
N THR A 123 3.41 14.84 -57.29
CA THR A 123 2.26 14.11 -57.85
C THR A 123 0.95 14.71 -57.36
N SER A 124 -0.02 14.68 -58.26
CA SER A 124 -1.26 15.47 -58.33
C SER A 124 -2.49 14.65 -57.91
N ALA A 125 -3.53 15.37 -57.42
CA ALA A 125 -4.97 15.03 -57.38
C ALA A 125 -5.41 13.84 -56.49
N ASP A 126 -6.58 13.77 -55.86
CA ASP A 126 -7.71 14.63 -55.46
C ASP A 126 -8.56 13.73 -54.51
N GLU A 127 -9.58 14.28 -53.85
CA GLU A 127 -10.70 13.64 -53.12
C GLU A 127 -10.71 13.59 -51.55
N SER A 128 -11.56 14.48 -51.03
CA SER A 128 -12.53 14.42 -49.91
C SER A 128 -12.11 14.24 -48.43
N PRO A 129 -12.58 15.13 -47.51
CA PRO A 129 -12.35 15.04 -46.07
C PRO A 129 -13.57 14.47 -45.34
N GLU A 130 -13.67 13.15 -45.20
CA GLU A 130 -14.64 12.56 -44.28
C GLU A 130 -13.94 11.63 -43.25
N ASP A 131 -14.22 11.91 -41.98
CA ASP A 131 -14.03 11.04 -40.81
C ASP A 131 -12.62 10.51 -40.49
N ARG A 132 -11.66 11.41 -40.29
CA ARG A 132 -10.48 11.10 -39.44
C ARG A 132 -10.74 11.45 -37.98
N ALA A 133 -11.76 10.81 -37.39
CA ALA A 133 -11.77 10.61 -35.95
C ALA A 133 -10.45 9.93 -35.57
N THR A 134 -9.64 10.64 -34.79
CA THR A 134 -8.27 10.26 -34.45
C THR A 134 -8.26 8.95 -33.65
N ALA A 135 -8.19 7.82 -34.35
CA ALA A 135 -8.08 6.50 -33.72
C ALA A 135 -6.80 6.45 -32.87
N LYS A 136 -6.96 6.58 -31.54
CA LYS A 136 -5.90 6.42 -30.56
C LYS A 136 -5.42 4.97 -30.64
N ILE A 137 -4.16 4.76 -31.00
CA ILE A 137 -3.56 3.42 -30.96
C ILE A 137 -3.40 3.03 -29.49
N VAL A 138 -4.25 2.11 -29.03
CA VAL A 138 -4.16 1.53 -27.69
C VAL A 138 -3.06 0.46 -27.71
N LYS A 139 -1.95 0.69 -27.01
CA LYS A 139 -0.94 -0.35 -26.80
C LYS A 139 -1.30 -1.13 -25.54
N VAL A 140 -1.51 -2.44 -25.68
CA VAL A 140 -1.61 -3.35 -24.55
C VAL A 140 -0.19 -3.74 -24.13
N ILE A 141 0.20 -3.43 -22.90
CA ILE A 141 1.48 -3.85 -22.32
C ILE A 141 1.18 -4.91 -21.26
N ARG A 142 1.78 -6.09 -21.39
CA ARG A 142 1.75 -7.13 -20.36
C ARG A 142 2.90 -6.90 -19.39
N LYS A 143 2.59 -6.80 -18.11
CA LYS A 143 3.59 -6.70 -17.04
C LYS A 143 3.16 -7.60 -15.89
N ASN A 144 4.11 -8.27 -15.23
CA ASN A 144 3.81 -8.95 -13.98
C ASN A 144 3.49 -7.90 -12.90
N GLY A 145 2.26 -7.95 -12.39
CA GLY A 145 1.72 -7.02 -11.41
C GLY A 145 1.07 -7.76 -10.25
N GLU A 146 0.67 -6.99 -9.25
CA GLU A 146 -0.05 -7.48 -8.08
C GLU A 146 -1.54 -7.56 -8.42
N GLN A 147 -2.23 -8.57 -7.89
CA GLN A 147 -3.67 -8.74 -8.06
C GLN A 147 -4.26 -9.29 -6.76
N GLY A 148 -5.32 -8.66 -6.24
CA GLY A 148 -6.05 -9.16 -5.07
C GLY A 148 -5.38 -8.95 -3.71
N VAL A 149 -4.21 -8.30 -3.66
CA VAL A 149 -3.45 -8.09 -2.41
C VAL A 149 -4.19 -7.14 -1.49
N ASP A 150 -4.58 -5.97 -2.00
CA ASP A 150 -5.31 -4.96 -1.22
C ASP A 150 -6.68 -5.50 -0.79
N GLU A 151 -7.39 -6.16 -1.70
CA GLU A 151 -8.71 -6.73 -1.40
C GLU A 151 -8.67 -7.81 -0.32
N ASN A 152 -7.59 -8.57 -0.23
CA ASN A 152 -7.39 -9.50 0.86
C ASN A 152 -7.27 -8.78 2.22
N LEU A 153 -6.55 -7.66 2.28
CA LEU A 153 -6.47 -6.84 3.49
C LEU A 153 -7.81 -6.21 3.83
N HIS A 154 -8.51 -5.65 2.83
CA HIS A 154 -9.85 -5.08 3.00
C HIS A 154 -10.84 -6.09 3.56
N LEU A 155 -10.84 -7.32 3.06
CA LEU A 155 -11.67 -8.41 3.60
C LEU A 155 -11.33 -8.69 5.06
N ASN A 156 -10.04 -8.74 5.40
CA ASN A 156 -9.58 -8.99 6.76
C ASN A 156 -9.90 -7.85 7.74
N MET A 157 -9.92 -6.60 7.27
CA MET A 157 -10.45 -5.45 8.00
C MET A 157 -11.95 -5.64 8.27
N MET A 158 -12.74 -6.01 7.26
CA MET A 158 -14.18 -6.24 7.41
C MET A 158 -14.50 -7.37 8.37
N HIS A 159 -13.78 -8.50 8.33
CA HIS A 159 -13.92 -9.56 9.33
C HIS A 159 -13.70 -9.03 10.74
N SER A 160 -12.74 -8.13 10.95
CA SER A 160 -12.53 -7.55 12.29
C SER A 160 -13.71 -6.70 12.74
N ILE A 161 -14.27 -5.89 11.84
CA ILE A 161 -15.43 -5.05 12.14
C ILE A 161 -16.66 -5.90 12.46
N LEU A 162 -16.86 -7.01 11.73
CA LEU A 162 -18.05 -7.85 11.87
C LEU A 162 -17.96 -8.83 13.05
N ASP A 163 -16.80 -9.42 13.28
CA ASP A 163 -16.63 -10.50 14.25
C ASP A 163 -16.42 -10.00 15.69
N ASN A 164 -16.14 -8.71 15.88
CA ASN A 164 -15.84 -8.13 17.19
C ASN A 164 -16.94 -7.16 17.60
N ARG A 165 -17.64 -7.51 18.69
CA ARG A 165 -18.74 -6.70 19.25
C ARG A 165 -18.25 -5.42 19.90
N ASP A 166 -17.05 -5.46 20.48
CA ASP A 166 -16.42 -4.33 21.17
C ASP A 166 -15.31 -3.77 20.28
N PRO A 167 -15.49 -2.57 19.69
CA PRO A 167 -14.49 -1.97 18.81
C PRO A 167 -13.17 -1.68 19.53
N GLY A 168 -12.06 -2.04 18.89
CA GLY A 168 -10.71 -1.76 19.39
C GLY A 168 -9.97 -0.72 18.57
N THR A 169 -8.67 -0.95 18.41
CA THR A 169 -7.83 -0.14 17.52
C THR A 169 -7.42 -0.93 16.29
N MET A 170 -7.73 -0.41 15.12
CA MET A 170 -7.28 -0.93 13.84
C MET A 170 -6.03 -0.18 13.39
N VAL A 171 -4.93 -0.91 13.23
CA VAL A 171 -3.62 -0.39 12.83
C VAL A 171 -3.41 -0.76 11.37
N LEU A 172 -3.36 0.24 10.51
CA LEU A 172 -3.20 0.11 9.06
C LEU A 172 -1.82 0.59 8.66
N ALA A 173 -0.91 -0.35 8.42
CA ALA A 173 0.40 -0.05 7.86
C ALA A 173 0.31 0.03 6.34
N THR A 174 -0.25 1.13 5.84
CA THR A 174 -0.29 1.52 4.43
C THR A 174 -0.52 3.03 4.32
N GLY A 175 0.05 3.65 3.29
CA GLY A 175 -0.21 5.05 2.95
C GLY A 175 -1.27 5.20 1.86
N ASP A 176 -1.71 4.11 1.25
CA ASP A 176 -2.64 4.15 0.14
C ASP A 176 -4.05 4.54 0.60
N ALA A 177 -4.69 5.39 -0.19
CA ALA A 177 -6.08 5.82 -0.03
C ALA A 177 -6.83 5.84 -1.37
N ALA A 178 -6.21 5.36 -2.45
CA ALA A 178 -6.85 5.25 -3.75
C ALA A 178 -7.89 4.12 -3.75
N GLN A 179 -8.79 4.18 -4.72
CA GLN A 179 -9.67 3.05 -5.01
C GLN A 179 -8.83 1.87 -5.51
N ALA A 180 -9.08 0.69 -4.95
CA ALA A 180 -8.40 -0.54 -5.34
C ALA A 180 -8.96 -1.10 -6.65
N GLN A 181 -8.35 -2.17 -7.17
CA GLN A 181 -8.75 -2.74 -8.45
C GLN A 181 -10.15 -3.36 -8.40
N PHE A 182 -10.49 -4.01 -7.28
CA PHE A 182 -11.73 -4.73 -7.07
C PHE A 182 -12.43 -4.36 -5.74
N SER A 183 -12.06 -3.23 -5.12
CA SER A 183 -12.76 -2.67 -3.96
C SER A 183 -12.68 -1.15 -3.90
N ASP A 184 -13.36 -0.56 -2.91
CA ASP A 184 -13.41 0.88 -2.69
C ASP A 184 -12.11 1.47 -2.10
N GLY A 185 -11.13 0.63 -1.73
CA GLY A 185 -9.83 1.04 -1.20
C GLY A 185 -9.76 1.26 0.32
N PHE A 186 -8.53 1.39 0.84
CA PHE A 186 -8.25 1.38 2.28
C PHE A 186 -8.99 2.47 3.05
N LYS A 187 -9.01 3.70 2.55
CA LYS A 187 -9.69 4.83 3.20
C LYS A 187 -11.18 4.56 3.42
N GLN A 188 -11.85 3.91 2.48
CA GLN A 188 -13.26 3.59 2.61
C GLN A 188 -13.52 2.45 3.57
N HIS A 189 -12.62 1.46 3.66
CA HIS A 189 -12.71 0.43 4.70
C HIS A 189 -12.37 0.97 6.09
N ALA A 190 -11.40 1.88 6.21
CA ALA A 190 -11.10 2.60 7.44
C ALA A 190 -12.28 3.46 7.90
N THR A 191 -12.96 4.16 6.99
CA THR A 191 -14.17 4.94 7.29
C THR A 191 -15.29 4.05 7.83
N ARG A 192 -15.46 2.84 7.28
CA ARG A 192 -16.41 1.85 7.82
C ARG A 192 -16.04 1.41 9.24
N ALA A 193 -14.76 1.22 9.53
CA ALA A 193 -14.29 0.90 10.88
C ALA A 193 -14.57 2.05 11.86
N LEU A 194 -14.24 3.29 11.48
CA LEU A 194 -14.48 4.50 12.27
C LEU A 194 -15.98 4.68 12.59
N ARG A 195 -16.86 4.47 11.60
CA ARG A 195 -18.32 4.50 11.81
C ARG A 195 -18.82 3.39 12.73
N ALA A 196 -18.13 2.26 12.76
CA ALA A 196 -18.40 1.17 13.68
C ALA A 196 -17.75 1.38 15.07
N GLY A 197 -17.17 2.55 15.34
CA GLY A 197 -16.60 2.93 16.65
C GLY A 197 -15.15 2.49 16.86
N TRP A 198 -14.47 1.98 15.83
CA TRP A 198 -13.05 1.64 15.94
C TRP A 198 -12.19 2.88 15.91
N LYS A 199 -11.12 2.89 16.70
CA LYS A 199 -10.00 3.81 16.45
C LYS A 199 -9.18 3.29 15.29
N VAL A 200 -8.75 4.17 14.40
CA VAL A 200 -7.91 3.82 13.25
C VAL A 200 -6.59 4.56 13.31
N GLU A 201 -5.50 3.81 13.21
CA GLU A 201 -4.16 4.35 13.12
C GLU A 201 -3.61 4.03 11.73
N VAL A 202 -3.30 5.06 10.95
CA VAL A 202 -2.71 4.92 9.61
C VAL A 202 -1.22 5.20 9.72
N ILE A 203 -0.40 4.22 9.36
CA ILE A 203 1.05 4.28 9.48
C ILE A 203 1.69 4.06 8.11
N SER A 204 2.47 5.03 7.64
CA SER A 204 3.24 4.89 6.41
C SER A 204 4.39 5.90 6.37
N TRP A 205 5.19 5.83 5.31
CA TRP A 205 6.22 6.79 4.99
C TRP A 205 5.61 8.09 4.46
N SER A 206 6.15 9.24 4.83
CA SER A 206 5.61 10.55 4.42
C SER A 206 5.47 10.68 2.91
N ARG A 207 6.40 10.10 2.15
CA ARG A 207 6.39 10.08 0.69
C ARG A 207 5.25 9.24 0.09
N ASN A 208 4.87 8.16 0.76
CA ASN A 208 3.86 7.21 0.32
C ASN A 208 2.47 7.49 0.89
N MET A 209 2.38 8.39 1.87
CA MET A 209 1.13 8.79 2.50
C MET A 209 0.28 9.61 1.53
N SER A 210 -0.91 9.10 1.19
CA SER A 210 -1.86 9.84 0.36
C SER A 210 -2.36 11.09 1.08
N SER A 211 -2.45 12.20 0.34
CA SER A 211 -3.03 13.45 0.85
C SER A 211 -4.51 13.30 1.24
N ALA A 212 -5.20 12.29 0.71
CA ALA A 212 -6.60 12.01 1.05
C ALA A 212 -6.81 11.69 2.54
N TRP A 213 -5.78 11.19 3.24
CA TRP A 213 -5.86 10.99 4.70
C TRP A 213 -5.91 12.29 5.49
N TYR A 214 -5.46 13.40 4.89
CA TYR A 214 -5.40 14.72 5.51
C TYR A 214 -6.53 15.67 5.09
N GLU A 215 -7.58 15.14 4.46
CA GLU A 215 -8.76 15.94 4.12
C GLU A 215 -9.37 16.55 5.41
N PRO A 216 -9.56 17.89 5.48
CA PRO A 216 -10.00 18.55 6.71
C PRO A 216 -11.32 18.03 7.26
N ASP A 217 -12.31 17.80 6.39
CA ASP A 217 -13.64 17.32 6.78
C ASP A 217 -13.54 15.92 7.41
N PHE A 218 -12.72 15.05 6.82
CA PHE A 218 -12.49 13.69 7.31
C PHE A 218 -11.78 13.69 8.67
N LEU A 219 -10.74 14.50 8.83
CA LEU A 219 -10.04 14.62 10.12
C LEU A 219 -10.92 15.27 11.18
N SER A 220 -11.75 16.25 10.81
CA SER A 220 -12.67 16.90 11.75
C SER A 220 -13.79 15.95 12.21
N GLU A 221 -14.31 15.11 11.31
CA GLU A 221 -15.37 14.15 11.64
C GLU A 221 -14.86 13.05 12.59
N TYR A 222 -13.60 12.63 12.43
CA TYR A 222 -13.03 11.49 13.17
C TYR A 222 -11.85 11.85 14.07
N ALA A 223 -11.72 13.12 14.49
CA ALA A 223 -10.54 13.66 15.19
C ALA A 223 -10.08 12.82 16.40
N ASP A 224 -11.02 12.31 17.19
CA ASP A 224 -10.73 11.51 18.40
C ASP A 224 -10.49 10.01 18.12
N GLN A 225 -10.74 9.57 16.89
CA GLN A 225 -10.68 8.17 16.48
C GLN A 225 -9.57 7.88 15.48
N ILE A 226 -9.14 8.86 14.68
CA ILE A 226 -8.09 8.68 13.68
C ILE A 226 -6.74 9.25 14.14
N ARG A 227 -5.67 8.49 13.89
CA ARG A 227 -4.29 8.96 14.07
C ARG A 227 -3.45 8.60 12.86
N ILE A 228 -2.68 9.56 12.37
CA ILE A 228 -1.72 9.33 11.28
C ILE A 228 -0.31 9.36 11.88
N ILE A 229 0.49 8.32 11.63
CA ILE A 229 1.85 8.17 12.14
C ILE A 229 2.80 8.01 10.96
N LYS A 230 3.89 8.78 10.98
CA LYS A 230 4.91 8.77 9.93
C LYS A 230 6.05 7.84 10.34
N LEU A 231 6.44 6.95 9.45
CA LEU A 231 7.56 6.02 9.69
C LEU A 231 8.94 6.66 9.54
N ASP A 232 9.01 7.87 8.98
CA ASP A 232 10.26 8.58 8.72
C ASP A 232 11.09 8.79 10.00
N GLU A 233 10.44 8.97 11.15
CA GLU A 233 11.08 9.12 12.47
C GLU A 233 11.78 7.83 12.95
N PHE A 234 11.43 6.68 12.38
CA PHE A 234 11.93 5.36 12.77
C PHE A 234 12.83 4.74 11.70
N LEU A 235 13.32 5.53 10.74
CA LEU A 235 14.07 5.03 9.60
C LEU A 235 15.31 4.25 10.05
N ASP A 236 16.06 4.79 11.01
CA ASP A 236 17.29 4.20 11.54
C ASP A 236 17.02 2.88 12.28
N GLU A 237 15.96 2.81 13.09
CA GLU A 237 15.57 1.59 13.80
C GLU A 237 15.03 0.52 12.86
N LEU A 238 14.45 0.90 11.73
CA LEU A 238 13.91 -0.04 10.75
C LEU A 238 14.97 -0.65 9.84
N HIS A 239 16.21 -0.14 9.84
CA HIS A 239 17.33 -0.82 9.22
C HIS A 239 17.63 -2.14 9.93
N ALA A 240 17.59 -3.26 9.19
CA ALA A 240 18.12 -4.50 9.73
C ALA A 240 19.65 -4.42 9.78
N SER A 241 20.24 -4.78 10.92
CA SER A 241 21.68 -4.99 11.00
C SER A 241 22.11 -6.05 9.99
N PRO A 242 23.31 -5.94 9.38
CA PRO A 242 23.85 -7.03 8.57
C PRO A 242 23.84 -8.30 9.40
N THR A 243 23.23 -9.36 8.87
CA THR A 243 23.32 -10.68 9.48
C THR A 243 24.80 -11.08 9.41
N VAL A 244 25.47 -11.10 10.56
CA VAL A 244 26.86 -11.56 10.71
C VAL A 244 26.94 -13.06 10.45
#